data_AF-A0ABD2ZFU0-F1
#
_entry.id   AF-A0ABD2ZFU0-F1
#
_cell.length_a   1.000
_cell.length_b   1.000
_cell.length_c   1.000
_cell.angle_alpha   90.00
_cell.angle_beta   90.00
_cell.angle_gamma   90.00
#
_symmetry.space_group_name_H-M   'P 1'
#
loop_
_entity.id
_entity.type
_entity.pdbx_description
1 polymer ?
#
loop_
_entity_poly.entity_id
_entity_poly.type
_entity_poly.pdbx_seq_one_letter_code
_entity_poly.pdbx_strand_id
1 'polypeptide(L)'
;MFLYDYLMSVGIHKDRMLSDIDYEGNSIIHLAASLGSPPSTAPGVMLQMMWDVLWLKRLKYDSFPHLWQLQNSSGKTALQVFEENHETLRKDAEKTTKELANCVLIVSVLIATINFAAVFTVPGGFEQISGNPIYLKNKHWEFYCLMIYLAGGLLSSLITMGTLLGIIFLRFDAEDFYAALPWKYVFTTIAMLYSAGFTILACCQAYIIETVVVNTFIFLIVLLCAYVLMAVVFMDTAYLIFDYMYYVIRHSLSYRGQEI
;
A
#
# COMPACT_ATOMS: atom_id res chain seq x y z
N MET A 1 14.56 -4.00 -17.74
CA MET A 1 14.74 -2.53 -17.81
C MET A 1 15.88 -2.10 -18.76
N PHE A 2 17.14 -2.50 -18.55
CA PHE A 2 18.29 -1.97 -19.31
C PHE A 2 18.19 -2.10 -20.84
N LEU A 3 17.69 -3.20 -21.40
CA LEU A 3 17.72 -3.40 -22.86
C LEU A 3 16.69 -2.53 -23.60
N TYR A 4 15.44 -2.48 -23.14
CA TYR A 4 14.41 -1.64 -23.77
C TYR A 4 14.73 -0.15 -23.63
N ASP A 5 15.17 0.28 -22.45
CA ASP A 5 15.56 1.68 -22.22
C ASP A 5 16.79 2.07 -23.04
N TYR A 6 17.75 1.14 -23.19
CA TYR A 6 18.89 1.33 -24.09
C TYR A 6 18.45 1.42 -25.57
N LEU A 7 17.58 0.52 -26.02
CA LEU A 7 17.06 0.53 -27.39
C LEU A 7 16.26 1.81 -27.68
N MET A 8 15.45 2.29 -26.73
CA MET A 8 14.69 3.53 -26.86
C MET A 8 15.51 4.80 -26.69
N SER A 9 16.70 4.74 -26.07
CA SER A 9 17.59 5.91 -25.93
C SER A 9 18.60 6.03 -27.08
N VAL A 10 19.05 4.91 -27.65
CA VAL A 10 20.07 4.85 -28.70
C VAL A 10 19.48 4.76 -30.12
N GLY A 11 18.23 4.33 -30.27
CA GLY A 11 17.59 4.12 -31.57
C GLY A 11 17.40 5.41 -32.37
N ILE A 12 18.16 5.56 -33.47
CA ILE A 12 18.03 6.67 -34.44
C ILE A 12 16.68 6.60 -35.19
N HIS A 13 16.05 5.41 -35.27
CA HIS A 13 14.78 5.17 -35.96
C HIS A 13 13.81 4.35 -35.08
N LYS A 14 13.37 4.93 -33.96
CA LYS A 14 12.48 4.27 -32.97
C LYS A 14 11.21 3.70 -33.61
N ASP A 15 10.63 4.44 -34.55
CA ASP A 15 9.39 4.05 -35.22
C ASP A 15 9.54 2.75 -36.02
N ARG A 16 10.69 2.56 -36.69
CA ARG A 16 11.00 1.34 -37.43
C ARG A 16 11.15 0.14 -36.51
N MET A 17 11.83 0.32 -35.38
CA MET A 17 12.02 -0.75 -34.40
C MET A 17 10.68 -1.16 -33.77
N LEU A 18 9.83 -0.19 -33.41
CA LEU A 18 8.49 -0.46 -32.86
C LEU A 18 7.56 -1.16 -33.86
N SER A 19 7.75 -0.91 -35.16
CA SER A 19 6.99 -1.56 -36.24
C SER A 19 7.53 -2.92 -36.67
N ASP A 20 8.71 -3.30 -36.20
CA ASP A 20 9.36 -4.55 -36.62
C ASP A 20 8.67 -5.77 -35.99
N ILE A 21 8.64 -6.86 -36.74
CA ILE A 21 7.96 -8.11 -36.36
C ILE A 21 8.92 -9.29 -36.45
N ASP A 22 8.83 -10.21 -35.50
CA ASP A 22 9.60 -11.45 -35.54
C ASP A 22 9.00 -12.46 -36.54
N TYR A 23 9.62 -13.65 -36.62
CA TYR A 23 9.17 -14.73 -37.49
C TYR A 23 7.80 -15.33 -37.12
N GLU A 24 7.29 -15.04 -35.91
CA GLU A 24 5.97 -15.43 -35.42
C GLU A 24 4.96 -14.26 -35.52
N GLY A 25 5.33 -13.15 -36.14
CA GLY A 25 4.51 -11.96 -36.24
C GLY A 25 4.31 -11.23 -34.91
N ASN A 26 5.12 -11.53 -33.88
CA ASN A 26 5.13 -10.79 -32.63
C ASN A 26 5.86 -9.46 -32.83
N SER A 27 5.18 -8.35 -32.52
CA SER A 27 5.84 -7.05 -32.38
C SER A 27 6.65 -6.98 -31.08
N ILE A 28 7.50 -5.96 -30.95
CA ILE A 28 8.25 -5.67 -29.71
C ILE A 28 7.32 -5.64 -28.47
N ILE A 29 6.07 -5.19 -28.63
CA ILE A 29 5.09 -5.11 -27.54
C ILE A 29 4.66 -6.52 -27.09
N HIS A 30 4.45 -7.45 -28.01
CA HIS A 30 4.12 -8.85 -27.68
C HIS A 30 5.28 -9.52 -26.95
N LEU A 31 6.52 -9.33 -27.41
CA LEU A 31 7.72 -9.88 -26.78
C LEU A 31 7.93 -9.30 -25.37
N ALA A 32 7.79 -7.98 -25.23
CA ALA A 32 7.96 -7.30 -23.96
C ALA A 32 6.81 -7.58 -22.97
N ALA A 33 5.60 -7.85 -23.47
CA ALA A 33 4.47 -8.34 -22.68
C ALA A 33 4.64 -9.81 -22.25
N SER A 34 5.28 -10.63 -23.09
CA SER A 34 5.53 -12.05 -22.80
C SER A 34 6.60 -12.25 -21.72
N LEU A 35 7.69 -11.49 -21.77
CA LEU A 35 8.83 -11.63 -20.86
C LEU A 35 8.59 -11.10 -19.44
N GLY A 36 7.72 -10.10 -19.28
CA GLY A 36 7.70 -9.27 -18.08
C GLY A 36 9.03 -8.51 -17.89
N SER A 37 9.12 -7.64 -16.88
CA SER A 37 10.41 -7.02 -16.54
C SER A 37 10.69 -7.26 -15.07
N PRO A 38 11.36 -8.36 -14.67
CA PRO A 38 11.66 -8.58 -13.27
C PRO A 38 12.51 -7.41 -12.73
N PRO A 39 12.12 -6.77 -11.62
CA PRO A 39 12.96 -5.78 -10.97
C PRO A 39 14.22 -6.45 -10.42
N SER A 40 15.33 -5.71 -10.34
CA SER A 40 16.66 -6.21 -9.95
C SER A 40 16.72 -6.80 -8.53
N THR A 41 15.68 -6.60 -7.72
CA THR A 41 15.48 -7.21 -6.40
C THR A 41 14.15 -7.91 -6.44
N ALA A 42 14.12 -9.23 -6.20
CA ALA A 42 12.89 -10.02 -6.22
C ALA A 42 11.93 -9.51 -5.14
N PRO A 43 10.88 -8.76 -5.49
CA PRO A 43 9.90 -8.32 -4.52
C PRO A 43 8.85 -9.43 -4.43
N GLY A 44 8.07 -9.49 -3.34
CA GLY A 44 7.07 -10.55 -3.17
C GLY A 44 6.13 -10.67 -4.38
N VAL A 45 5.51 -11.83 -4.58
CA VAL A 45 4.67 -12.18 -5.75
C VAL A 45 3.67 -11.07 -6.15
N MET A 46 3.08 -10.38 -5.16
CA MET A 46 2.21 -9.22 -5.38
C MET A 46 2.92 -8.05 -6.08
N LEU A 47 4.11 -7.67 -5.61
CA LEU A 47 4.90 -6.57 -6.17
C LEU A 47 5.41 -6.89 -7.57
N GLN A 48 5.76 -8.16 -7.83
CA GLN A 48 6.12 -8.60 -9.17
C GLN A 48 4.95 -8.42 -10.14
N MET A 49 3.75 -8.91 -9.78
CA MET A 49 2.55 -8.73 -10.61
C MET A 49 2.21 -7.25 -10.83
N MET A 50 2.31 -6.42 -9.79
CA MET A 50 2.08 -4.97 -9.91
C MET A 50 3.07 -4.30 -10.85
N TRP A 51 4.32 -4.73 -10.83
CA TRP A 51 5.36 -4.21 -11.71
C TRP A 51 5.14 -4.63 -13.16
N ASP A 52 4.76 -5.88 -13.40
CA ASP A 52 4.49 -6.38 -14.76
C ASP A 52 3.28 -5.66 -15.39
N VAL A 53 2.24 -5.34 -14.61
CA VAL A 53 1.11 -4.52 -15.08
C VAL A 53 1.54 -3.09 -15.41
N LEU A 54 2.40 -2.47 -14.58
CA LEU A 54 2.96 -1.15 -14.87
C LEU A 54 3.79 -1.17 -16.16
N TRP A 55 4.62 -2.20 -16.31
CA TRP A 55 5.44 -2.40 -17.49
C TRP A 55 4.58 -2.50 -18.75
N LEU A 56 3.48 -3.24 -18.71
CA LEU A 56 2.52 -3.31 -19.82
C LEU A 56 1.88 -1.94 -20.12
N LYS A 57 1.45 -1.19 -19.09
CA LYS A 57 0.92 0.17 -19.26
C LYS A 57 1.95 1.10 -19.88
N ARG A 58 3.22 0.97 -19.49
CA ARG A 58 4.34 1.71 -20.07
C ARG A 58 4.55 1.35 -21.54
N LEU A 59 4.57 0.06 -21.89
CA LEU A 59 4.71 -0.38 -23.28
C LEU A 59 3.59 0.16 -24.16
N LYS A 60 2.34 0.14 -23.67
CA LYS A 60 1.21 0.76 -24.36
C LYS A 60 1.45 2.26 -24.55
N TYR A 61 1.92 2.96 -23.51
CA TYR A 61 2.22 4.40 -23.58
C TYR A 61 3.34 4.76 -24.57
N ASP A 62 4.44 4.00 -24.57
CA ASP A 62 5.61 4.26 -25.43
C ASP A 62 5.36 3.84 -26.91
N SER A 63 4.24 3.17 -27.21
CA SER A 63 3.91 2.66 -28.54
C SER A 63 2.71 3.38 -29.19
N PHE A 64 2.66 3.36 -30.52
CA PHE A 64 1.55 3.93 -31.25
C PHE A 64 0.23 3.18 -30.98
N PRO A 65 -0.93 3.89 -30.87
CA PRO A 65 -2.21 3.27 -30.55
C PRO A 65 -2.64 2.12 -31.47
N HIS A 66 -2.22 2.15 -32.74
CA HIS A 66 -2.54 1.09 -33.70
C HIS A 66 -1.82 -0.24 -33.40
N LEU A 67 -0.68 -0.20 -32.69
CA LEU A 67 0.08 -1.40 -32.33
C LEU A 67 -0.54 -2.18 -31.17
N TRP A 68 -1.44 -1.56 -30.39
CA TRP A 68 -2.11 -2.23 -29.26
C TRP A 68 -3.09 -3.31 -29.72
N GLN A 69 -3.67 -3.12 -30.90
CA GLN A 69 -4.65 -4.02 -31.52
C GLN A 69 -3.98 -4.95 -32.55
N LEU A 70 -2.67 -4.82 -32.76
CA LEU A 70 -1.94 -5.70 -33.67
C LEU A 70 -2.02 -7.13 -33.11
N GLN A 71 -2.35 -8.07 -33.98
CA GLN A 71 -2.40 -9.48 -33.64
C GLN A 71 -1.15 -10.19 -34.16
N ASN A 72 -0.62 -11.11 -33.36
CA ASN A 72 0.44 -12.01 -33.82
C ASN A 72 -0.11 -13.08 -34.79
N SER A 73 0.77 -13.96 -35.28
CA SER A 73 0.38 -15.08 -36.17
C SER A 73 -0.67 -16.03 -35.56
N SER A 74 -0.81 -16.04 -34.23
CA SER A 74 -1.81 -16.82 -33.50
C SER A 74 -3.14 -16.06 -33.30
N GLY A 75 -3.28 -14.86 -33.86
CA GLY A 75 -4.48 -14.03 -33.75
C GLY A 75 -4.65 -13.35 -32.38
N LYS A 76 -3.61 -13.34 -31.54
CA LYS A 76 -3.65 -12.78 -30.18
C LYS A 76 -3.05 -11.39 -30.13
N THR A 77 -3.62 -10.52 -29.30
CA THR A 77 -3.04 -9.20 -29.00
C THR A 77 -1.99 -9.29 -27.90
N ALA A 78 -1.13 -8.27 -27.79
CA ALA A 78 -0.13 -8.20 -26.73
C ALA A 78 -0.74 -8.27 -25.31
N LEU A 79 -1.96 -7.76 -25.15
CA LEU A 79 -2.73 -7.88 -23.90
C LEU A 79 -3.07 -9.34 -23.59
N GLN A 80 -3.59 -10.08 -24.56
CA GLN A 80 -3.98 -11.48 -24.38
C GLN A 80 -2.75 -12.36 -24.09
N VAL A 81 -1.62 -12.10 -24.77
CA VAL A 81 -0.35 -12.78 -24.49
C VAL A 81 0.12 -12.49 -23.06
N PHE A 82 -0.01 -11.25 -22.59
CA PHE A 82 0.31 -10.89 -21.21
C PHE A 82 -0.56 -11.66 -20.20
N GLU A 83 -1.89 -11.67 -20.40
CA GLU A 83 -2.84 -12.32 -19.50
C GLU A 83 -2.63 -13.83 -19.41
N GLU A 84 -2.32 -14.49 -20.52
CA GLU A 84 -2.02 -15.92 -20.55
C GLU A 84 -0.72 -16.25 -19.82
N ASN A 85 0.35 -15.52 -20.12
CA ASN A 85 1.67 -15.78 -19.53
C ASN A 85 1.72 -15.45 -18.02
N HIS A 86 0.95 -14.46 -17.58
CA HIS A 86 0.92 -14.03 -16.18
C HIS A 86 -0.28 -14.61 -15.39
N GLU A 87 -1.05 -15.55 -15.95
CA GLU A 87 -2.24 -16.09 -15.29
C GLU A 87 -1.91 -16.76 -13.93
N THR A 88 -0.84 -17.56 -13.90
CA THR A 88 -0.37 -18.25 -12.69
C THR A 88 0.10 -17.25 -11.64
N LEU A 89 0.96 -16.30 -12.05
CA LEU A 89 1.46 -15.22 -11.20
C LEU A 89 0.30 -14.38 -10.63
N ARG A 90 -0.72 -14.10 -11.43
CA ARG A 90 -1.92 -13.37 -11.02
C ARG A 90 -2.67 -14.09 -9.93
N LYS A 91 -2.92 -15.40 -10.08
CA LYS A 91 -3.62 -16.23 -9.09
C LYS A 91 -2.82 -16.31 -7.79
N ASP A 92 -1.51 -16.47 -7.87
CA ASP A 92 -0.65 -16.52 -6.69
C ASP A 92 -0.56 -15.17 -5.98
N ALA A 93 -0.49 -14.07 -6.74
CA ALA A 93 -0.53 -12.71 -6.21
C ALA A 93 -1.86 -12.40 -5.52
N GLU A 94 -2.99 -12.76 -6.13
CA GLU A 94 -4.32 -12.61 -5.54
C GLU A 94 -4.43 -13.39 -4.23
N LYS A 95 -4.03 -14.66 -4.24
CA LYS A 95 -4.06 -15.52 -3.05
C LYS A 95 -3.20 -14.94 -1.94
N THR A 96 -1.95 -14.60 -2.23
CA THR A 96 -1.00 -14.03 -1.27
C THR A 96 -1.52 -12.70 -0.70
N THR A 97 -2.11 -11.85 -1.54
CA THR A 97 -2.67 -10.56 -1.10
C THR A 97 -3.86 -10.76 -0.16
N LYS A 98 -4.77 -11.69 -0.46
CA LYS A 98 -5.92 -11.99 0.39
C LYS A 98 -5.51 -12.64 1.72
N GLU A 99 -4.54 -13.56 1.70
CA GLU A 99 -3.99 -14.17 2.91
C GLU A 99 -3.34 -13.11 3.81
N LEU A 100 -2.49 -12.25 3.25
CA LEU A 100 -1.88 -11.14 3.98
C LEU A 100 -2.93 -10.18 4.53
N ALA A 101 -3.93 -9.79 3.72
CA ALA A 101 -5.01 -8.91 4.16
C ALA A 101 -5.81 -9.51 5.31
N ASN A 102 -6.08 -10.82 5.29
CA ASN A 102 -6.75 -11.51 6.39
C ASN A 102 -5.92 -11.50 7.68
N CYS A 103 -4.61 -11.77 7.59
CA CYS A 103 -3.72 -11.70 8.75
C CYS A 103 -3.74 -10.30 9.39
N VAL A 104 -3.62 -9.25 8.57
CA VAL A 104 -3.65 -7.87 9.06
C VAL A 104 -5.03 -7.50 9.61
N LEU A 105 -6.11 -7.99 9.00
CA LEU A 105 -7.49 -7.76 9.45
C LEU A 105 -7.69 -8.28 10.87
N ILE A 106 -7.20 -9.50 11.15
CA ILE A 106 -7.26 -10.10 12.50
C ILE A 106 -6.53 -9.21 13.51
N VAL A 107 -5.33 -8.73 13.18
CA VAL A 107 -4.56 -7.83 14.05
C VAL A 107 -5.30 -6.50 14.29
N SER A 108 -5.90 -5.93 13.24
CA SER A 108 -6.70 -4.71 13.35
C SER A 108 -7.88 -4.90 14.31
N VAL A 109 -8.65 -5.97 14.12
CA VAL A 109 -9.80 -6.31 14.97
C VAL A 109 -9.36 -6.52 16.42
N LEU A 110 -8.20 -7.15 16.66
CA LEU A 110 -7.66 -7.33 17.99
C LEU A 110 -7.32 -5.99 18.66
N ILE A 111 -6.65 -5.07 17.96
CA ILE A 111 -6.35 -3.72 18.47
C ILE A 111 -7.64 -2.95 18.80
N ALA A 112 -8.64 -3.03 17.92
CA ALA A 112 -9.95 -2.43 18.17
C ALA A 112 -10.61 -2.99 19.43
N THR A 113 -10.54 -4.32 19.61
CA THR A 113 -11.14 -5.00 20.76
C THR A 113 -10.46 -4.60 22.07
N ILE A 114 -9.13 -4.52 22.08
CA ILE A 114 -8.35 -4.08 23.25
C ILE A 114 -8.69 -2.64 23.61
N ASN A 115 -8.70 -1.72 22.63
CA ASN A 115 -9.04 -0.33 22.90
C ASN A 115 -10.50 -0.18 23.35
N PHE A 116 -11.43 -0.95 22.79
CA PHE A 116 -12.84 -0.94 23.19
C PHE A 116 -13.00 -1.38 24.65
N ALA A 117 -12.33 -2.47 25.05
CA ALA A 117 -12.32 -2.91 26.45
C ALA A 117 -11.71 -1.85 27.37
N ALA A 118 -10.60 -1.23 26.96
CA ALA A 118 -9.89 -0.21 27.74
C ALA A 118 -10.73 1.04 28.01
N VAL A 119 -11.68 1.40 27.13
CA VAL A 119 -12.64 2.50 27.37
C VAL A 119 -13.56 2.22 28.55
N PHE A 120 -13.92 0.96 28.79
CA PHE A 120 -14.78 0.56 29.92
C PHE A 120 -13.98 0.13 31.16
N THR A 121 -12.68 -0.08 31.03
CA THR A 121 -11.78 -0.45 32.14
C THR A 121 -10.75 0.63 32.38
N VAL A 122 -11.22 1.86 32.59
CA VAL A 122 -10.34 3.00 32.82
C VAL A 122 -9.56 2.87 34.13
N PRO A 123 -8.29 3.31 34.18
CA PRO A 123 -7.50 3.30 35.41
C PRO A 123 -8.23 4.09 36.50
N GLY A 124 -8.25 3.56 37.73
CA GLY A 124 -9.01 4.12 38.85
C GLY A 124 -10.50 3.75 38.89
N GLY A 125 -11.07 3.23 37.80
CA GLY A 125 -12.47 2.80 37.75
C GLY A 125 -13.48 3.95 37.82
N PHE A 126 -14.74 3.59 38.08
CA PHE A 126 -15.86 4.51 38.18
C PHE A 126 -16.34 4.65 39.63
N GLU A 127 -16.75 5.87 40.00
CA GLU A 127 -17.34 6.17 41.29
C GLU A 127 -18.71 5.48 41.41
N GLN A 128 -18.92 4.73 42.50
CA GLN A 128 -20.12 3.90 42.70
C GLN A 128 -21.45 4.69 42.73
N ILE A 129 -21.41 5.98 43.08
CA ILE A 129 -22.61 6.81 43.26
C ILE A 129 -22.93 7.61 42.00
N SER A 130 -21.92 8.27 41.41
CA SER A 130 -22.12 9.15 40.25
C SER A 130 -21.93 8.43 38.90
N GLY A 131 -21.27 7.27 38.89
CA GLY A 131 -20.85 6.58 37.67
C GLY A 131 -19.72 7.27 36.91
N ASN A 132 -19.18 8.37 37.43
CA ASN A 132 -18.10 9.12 36.78
C ASN A 132 -16.73 8.48 37.03
N PRO A 133 -15.78 8.58 36.08
CA PRO A 133 -14.43 8.09 36.28
C PRO A 133 -13.76 8.82 37.45
N ILE A 134 -13.14 8.08 38.38
CA ILE A 134 -12.62 8.64 39.64
C ILE A 134 -11.55 9.71 39.39
N TYR A 135 -10.67 9.47 38.41
CA TYR A 135 -9.61 10.42 38.05
C TYR A 135 -10.06 11.58 37.18
N LEU A 136 -11.34 11.66 36.83
CA LEU A 136 -11.87 12.81 36.11
C LEU A 136 -11.55 14.08 36.89
N LYS A 137 -11.88 14.16 38.19
CA LYS A 137 -11.78 15.40 38.98
C LYS A 137 -10.35 15.91 39.24
N ASN A 138 -9.40 15.00 39.47
CA ASN A 138 -8.04 15.36 39.90
C ASN A 138 -7.04 15.41 38.74
N LYS A 139 -7.26 14.65 37.67
CA LYS A 139 -6.34 14.47 36.53
C LYS A 139 -7.08 14.65 35.20
N HIS A 140 -7.95 15.66 35.12
CA HIS A 140 -8.82 15.94 33.95
C HIS A 140 -8.06 15.93 32.62
N TRP A 141 -6.90 16.59 32.54
CA TRP A 141 -6.11 16.67 31.30
C TRP A 141 -5.56 15.31 30.87
N GLU A 142 -4.98 14.56 31.81
CA GLU A 142 -4.37 13.27 31.52
C GLU A 142 -5.42 12.24 31.09
N PHE A 143 -6.58 12.25 31.76
CA PHE A 143 -7.73 11.42 31.41
C PHE A 143 -8.31 11.79 30.04
N TYR A 144 -8.40 13.08 29.72
CA TYR A 144 -8.85 13.54 28.41
C TYR A 144 -7.91 13.06 27.28
N CYS A 145 -6.59 13.15 27.48
CA CYS A 145 -5.61 12.60 26.54
C CYS A 145 -5.77 11.08 26.37
N LEU A 146 -5.99 10.32 27.45
CA LEU A 146 -6.24 8.88 27.39
C LEU A 146 -7.44 8.57 26.47
N MET A 147 -8.56 9.28 26.66
CA MET A 147 -9.76 9.09 25.86
C MET A 147 -9.55 9.43 24.38
N ILE A 148 -8.79 10.49 24.08
CA ILE A 148 -8.41 10.83 22.70
C ILE A 148 -7.59 9.71 22.07
N TYR A 149 -6.59 9.18 22.77
CA TYR A 149 -5.74 8.11 22.23
C TYR A 149 -6.55 6.82 22.01
N LEU A 150 -7.41 6.43 22.95
CA LEU A 150 -8.28 5.26 22.77
C LEU A 150 -9.24 5.44 21.57
N ALA A 151 -9.86 6.61 21.45
CA ALA A 151 -10.75 6.92 20.32
C ALA A 151 -10.00 6.95 18.98
N GLY A 152 -8.83 7.57 18.93
CA GLY A 152 -7.97 7.61 17.74
C GLY A 152 -7.52 6.21 17.31
N GLY A 153 -7.10 5.37 18.26
CA GLY A 153 -6.74 3.98 18.02
C GLY A 153 -7.88 3.15 17.46
N LEU A 154 -9.09 3.32 18.01
CA LEU A 154 -10.32 2.66 17.55
C LEU A 154 -10.71 3.08 16.14
N LEU A 155 -10.82 4.38 15.87
CA LEU A 155 -11.21 4.91 14.57
C LEU A 155 -10.23 4.49 13.48
N SER A 156 -8.93 4.58 13.77
CA SER A 156 -7.89 4.15 12.82
C SER A 156 -7.96 2.65 12.53
N SER A 157 -8.28 1.83 13.54
CA SER A 157 -8.49 0.39 13.33
C SER A 157 -9.74 0.09 12.50
N LEU A 158 -10.85 0.79 12.74
CA LEU A 158 -12.08 0.64 11.96
C LEU A 158 -11.86 0.99 10.48
N ILE A 159 -11.10 2.06 10.21
CA ILE A 159 -10.70 2.45 8.86
C ILE A 159 -9.86 1.35 8.21
N THR A 160 -8.86 0.84 8.91
CA THR A 160 -7.99 -0.25 8.46
C THR A 160 -8.78 -1.52 8.14
N MET A 161 -9.73 -1.88 9.01
CA MET A 161 -10.63 -3.01 8.83
C MET A 161 -11.48 -2.85 7.56
N GLY A 162 -12.08 -1.67 7.35
CA GLY A 162 -12.90 -1.39 6.18
C GLY A 162 -12.13 -1.47 4.86
N THR A 163 -10.89 -0.96 4.83
CA THR A 163 -10.06 -1.00 3.62
C THR A 163 -9.58 -2.41 3.30
N LEU A 164 -9.22 -3.22 4.32
CA LEU A 164 -8.83 -4.62 4.17
C LEU A 164 -9.98 -5.50 3.70
N LEU A 165 -11.19 -5.32 4.25
CA LEU A 165 -12.38 -6.00 3.75
C LEU A 165 -12.65 -5.64 2.28
N GLY A 166 -12.43 -4.38 1.90
CA GLY A 166 -12.44 -3.97 0.51
C GLY A 166 -11.46 -4.77 -0.35
N ILE A 167 -10.23 -4.95 0.10
CA ILE A 167 -9.22 -5.75 -0.63
C ILE A 167 -9.64 -7.23 -0.75
N ILE A 168 -10.23 -7.81 0.31
CA ILE A 168 -10.64 -9.23 0.33
C ILE A 168 -11.83 -9.50 -0.59
N PHE A 169 -12.85 -8.63 -0.58
CA PHE A 169 -14.09 -8.84 -1.32
C PHE A 169 -14.03 -8.47 -2.80
N LEU A 170 -13.08 -7.63 -3.21
CA LEU A 170 -12.90 -7.27 -4.60
C LEU A 170 -12.33 -8.46 -5.41
N ARG A 171 -12.96 -8.73 -6.58
CA ARG A 171 -12.40 -9.62 -7.59
C ARG A 171 -11.27 -8.89 -8.34
N PHE A 172 -10.13 -9.56 -8.53
CA PHE A 172 -8.94 -9.00 -9.16
C PHE A 172 -9.05 -9.05 -10.70
N ASP A 173 -9.70 -8.06 -11.31
CA ASP A 173 -9.61 -7.85 -12.76
C ASP A 173 -8.39 -6.98 -13.15
N ALA A 174 -7.75 -7.34 -14.27
CA ALA A 174 -6.29 -7.35 -14.40
C ALA A 174 -5.56 -6.01 -14.64
N GLU A 175 -6.22 -4.93 -15.06
CA GLU A 175 -5.46 -3.73 -15.48
C GLU A 175 -5.60 -2.51 -14.56
N ASP A 176 -6.80 -2.23 -14.03
CA ASP A 176 -7.03 -1.02 -13.23
C ASP A 176 -7.03 -1.27 -11.73
N PHE A 177 -7.31 -2.50 -11.31
CA PHE A 177 -7.27 -2.86 -9.90
C PHE A 177 -5.83 -2.87 -9.37
N TYR A 178 -4.85 -3.31 -10.17
CA TYR A 178 -3.44 -3.33 -9.79
C TYR A 178 -2.81 -1.94 -9.67
N ALA A 179 -3.42 -0.91 -10.24
CA ALA A 179 -3.01 0.49 -10.02
C ALA A 179 -3.62 1.09 -8.74
N ALA A 180 -4.84 0.70 -8.37
CA ALA A 180 -5.50 1.18 -7.16
C ALA A 180 -5.07 0.41 -5.89
N LEU A 181 -4.69 -0.87 -6.03
CA LEU A 181 -4.25 -1.74 -4.95
C LEU A 181 -3.06 -1.19 -4.14
N PRO A 182 -1.95 -0.71 -4.76
CA PRO A 182 -0.87 -0.06 -4.02
C PRO A 182 -1.39 1.07 -3.15
N TRP A 183 -2.24 1.94 -3.69
CA TRP A 183 -2.78 3.07 -2.92
C TRP A 183 -3.57 2.61 -1.69
N LYS A 184 -4.42 1.58 -1.85
CA LYS A 184 -5.17 0.99 -0.74
C LYS A 184 -4.25 0.33 0.29
N TYR A 185 -3.23 -0.38 -0.17
CA TYR A 185 -2.25 -1.03 0.71
C TYR A 185 -1.55 0.00 1.60
N VAL A 186 -1.06 1.08 1.01
CA VAL A 186 -0.35 2.17 1.70
C VAL A 186 -1.22 2.85 2.73
N PHE A 187 -2.42 3.24 2.31
CA PHE A 187 -3.37 3.89 3.20
C PHE A 187 -3.71 2.98 4.39
N THR A 188 -3.86 1.68 4.15
CA THR A 188 -4.09 0.67 5.19
C THR A 188 -2.90 0.53 6.12
N THR A 189 -1.67 0.46 5.61
CA THR A 189 -0.46 0.37 6.44
C THR A 189 -0.29 1.60 7.32
N ILE A 190 -0.51 2.80 6.78
CA ILE A 190 -0.45 4.04 7.56
C ILE A 190 -1.52 4.03 8.66
N ALA A 191 -2.77 3.71 8.32
CA ALA A 191 -3.87 3.66 9.30
C ALA A 191 -3.62 2.59 10.39
N MET A 192 -3.04 1.45 10.05
CA MET A 192 -2.70 0.39 11.01
C MET A 192 -1.62 0.87 12.00
N LEU A 193 -0.58 1.53 11.50
CA LEU A 193 0.49 2.06 12.33
C LEU A 193 -0.01 3.15 13.28
N TYR A 194 -0.87 4.06 12.79
CA TYR A 194 -1.54 5.03 13.66
C TYR A 194 -2.35 4.35 14.75
N SER A 195 -3.11 3.29 14.41
CA SER A 195 -3.88 2.53 15.39
C SER A 195 -2.99 1.96 16.50
N ALA A 196 -1.90 1.29 16.12
CA ALA A 196 -0.93 0.74 17.07
C ALA A 196 -0.25 1.83 17.91
N GLY A 197 0.18 2.93 17.29
CA GLY A 197 0.80 4.05 17.98
C GLY A 197 -0.13 4.69 19.02
N PHE A 198 -1.39 4.92 18.67
CA PHE A 198 -2.38 5.44 19.61
C PHE A 198 -2.65 4.47 20.77
N THR A 199 -2.70 3.16 20.54
CA THR A 199 -2.84 2.17 21.62
C THR A 199 -1.65 2.17 22.57
N ILE A 200 -0.41 2.28 22.06
CA ILE A 200 0.79 2.37 22.90
C ILE A 200 0.77 3.66 23.73
N LEU A 201 0.41 4.79 23.12
CA LEU A 201 0.26 6.06 23.82
C LEU A 201 -0.84 6.00 24.89
N ALA A 202 -1.96 5.34 24.60
CA ALA A 202 -3.03 5.11 25.57
C ALA A 202 -2.55 4.26 26.76
N CYS A 203 -1.78 3.20 26.51
CA CYS A 203 -1.20 2.38 27.57
C CYS A 203 -0.24 3.19 28.46
N CYS A 204 0.64 4.00 27.87
CA CYS A 204 1.55 4.85 28.63
C CYS A 204 0.79 5.92 29.43
N GLN A 205 -0.26 6.50 28.84
CA GLN A 205 -1.09 7.47 29.52
C GLN A 205 -1.87 6.85 30.68
N ALA A 206 -2.37 5.63 30.52
CA ALA A 206 -3.01 4.89 31.60
C ALA A 206 -2.04 4.65 32.77
N TYR A 207 -0.79 4.31 32.47
CA TYR A 207 0.26 4.14 33.47
C TYR A 207 0.60 5.45 34.22
N ILE A 208 0.64 6.60 33.53
CA ILE A 208 0.84 7.92 34.14
C ILE A 208 -0.34 8.32 35.04
N ILE A 209 -1.56 7.94 34.67
CA ILE A 209 -2.74 8.18 35.51
C ILE A 209 -2.63 7.37 36.81
N GLU A 210 -2.21 6.09 36.72
CA GLU A 210 -2.08 5.18 37.86
C GLU A 210 -0.88 5.50 38.77
N THR A 211 0.28 5.84 38.19
CA THR A 211 1.48 6.18 38.96
C THR A 211 1.58 7.70 39.18
N VAL A 212 1.71 8.13 40.44
CA VAL A 212 1.80 9.57 40.81
C VAL A 212 3.12 10.22 40.33
N VAL A 213 4.09 9.43 39.85
CA VAL A 213 5.39 9.94 39.40
C VAL A 213 5.30 10.36 37.93
N VAL A 214 5.10 11.65 37.73
CA VAL A 214 5.19 12.32 36.42
C VAL A 214 6.66 12.31 35.98
N ASN A 215 7.12 11.22 35.36
CA ASN A 215 8.39 11.25 34.65
C ASN A 215 8.13 11.63 33.19
N THR A 216 7.95 12.93 32.95
CA THR A 216 7.74 13.54 31.62
C THR A 216 8.77 13.05 30.59
N PHE A 217 9.96 12.68 31.06
CA PHE A 217 11.06 12.16 30.24
C PHE A 217 10.74 10.80 29.61
N ILE A 218 10.08 9.88 30.34
CA ILE A 218 9.71 8.55 29.81
C ILE A 218 8.62 8.70 28.74
N PHE A 219 7.63 9.57 28.99
CA PHE A 219 6.59 9.88 28.02
C PHE A 219 7.17 10.44 26.73
N LEU A 220 8.13 11.37 26.83
CA LEU A 220 8.78 11.98 25.68
C LEU A 220 9.64 10.98 24.88
N ILE A 221 10.30 10.04 25.56
CA ILE A 221 11.04 8.93 24.93
C ILE A 221 10.10 7.99 24.18
N VAL A 222 8.95 7.60 24.78
CA VAL A 222 7.97 6.74 24.09
C VAL A 222 7.42 7.43 22.85
N LEU A 223 7.10 8.72 22.94
CA LEU A 223 6.58 9.50 21.82
C LEU A 223 7.62 9.63 20.70
N LEU A 224 8.89 9.85 21.06
CA LEU A 224 10.01 9.86 20.12
C LEU A 224 10.22 8.50 19.45
N CYS A 225 10.20 7.40 20.21
CA CYS A 225 10.33 6.04 19.67
C CYS A 225 9.16 5.68 18.74
N ALA A 226 7.92 6.00 19.13
CA ALA A 226 6.76 5.83 18.28
C ALA A 226 6.90 6.65 16.99
N TYR A 227 7.32 7.92 17.09
CA TYR A 227 7.55 8.78 15.93
C TYR A 227 8.65 8.24 15.00
N VAL A 228 9.76 7.74 15.56
CA VAL A 228 10.84 7.15 14.77
C VAL A 228 10.38 5.86 14.08
N LEU A 229 9.60 5.00 14.76
CA LEU A 229 9.02 3.80 14.13
C LEU A 229 8.05 4.17 12.99
N MET A 230 7.19 5.17 13.21
CA MET A 230 6.31 5.70 12.16
C MET A 230 7.11 6.24 10.98
N ALA A 231 8.19 6.97 11.25
CA ALA A 231 9.05 7.55 10.22
C ALA A 231 9.80 6.47 9.42
N VAL A 232 10.32 5.43 10.07
CA VAL A 232 11.01 4.33 9.39
C VAL A 232 10.05 3.56 8.48
N VAL A 233 8.87 3.18 8.99
CA VAL A 233 7.90 2.46 8.17
C VAL A 233 7.33 3.37 7.07
N PHE A 234 7.16 4.66 7.34
CA PHE A 234 6.84 5.62 6.30
C PHE A 234 7.94 5.68 5.25
N MET A 235 9.22 5.70 5.62
CA MET A 235 10.33 5.71 4.65
C MET A 235 10.35 4.42 3.80
N ASP A 236 10.14 3.25 4.40
CA ASP A 236 10.14 1.98 3.66
C ASP A 236 8.92 1.86 2.72
N THR A 237 7.73 2.24 3.20
CA THR A 237 6.51 2.23 2.38
C THR A 237 6.55 3.33 1.32
N ALA A 238 6.90 4.56 1.71
CA ALA A 238 7.04 5.70 0.82
C ALA A 238 8.12 5.46 -0.23
N TYR A 239 9.25 4.81 0.07
CA TYR A 239 10.27 4.51 -0.95
C TYR A 239 9.70 3.66 -2.09
N LEU A 240 9.02 2.56 -1.77
CA LEU A 240 8.37 1.68 -2.76
C LEU A 240 7.32 2.42 -3.60
N ILE A 241 6.58 3.35 -2.99
CA ILE A 241 5.51 4.10 -3.68
C ILE A 241 6.06 5.32 -4.40
N PHE A 242 7.09 5.98 -3.88
CA PHE A 242 7.74 7.11 -4.55
C PHE A 242 8.44 6.61 -5.79
N ASP A 243 9.06 5.43 -5.77
CA ASP A 243 9.60 4.84 -7.00
C ASP A 243 8.46 4.58 -8.00
N TYR A 244 7.34 4.00 -7.55
CA TYR A 244 6.13 3.78 -8.34
C TYR A 244 5.51 5.09 -8.90
N MET A 245 5.33 6.11 -8.05
CA MET A 245 4.74 7.42 -8.38
C MET A 245 5.68 8.31 -9.19
N TYR A 246 6.98 8.30 -8.89
CA TYR A 246 8.00 8.97 -9.69
C TYR A 246 7.96 8.41 -11.11
N TYR A 247 7.82 7.09 -11.26
CA TYR A 247 7.58 6.46 -12.54
C TYR A 247 6.31 7.01 -13.21
N VAL A 248 5.16 6.95 -12.53
CA VAL A 248 3.87 7.41 -13.09
C VAL A 248 3.87 8.90 -13.45
N ILE A 249 4.43 9.77 -12.60
CA ILE A 249 4.45 11.24 -12.76
C ILE A 249 5.46 11.68 -13.84
N ARG A 250 6.66 11.10 -13.86
CA ARG A 250 7.65 11.39 -14.91
C ARG A 250 7.06 11.10 -16.29
N HIS A 251 6.25 10.06 -16.39
CA HIS A 251 5.60 9.68 -17.63
C HIS A 251 4.36 10.51 -17.97
N SER A 252 3.52 10.90 -16.99
CA SER A 252 2.38 11.80 -17.25
C SER A 252 2.82 13.21 -17.72
N LEU A 253 3.97 13.68 -17.26
CA LEU A 253 4.55 14.97 -17.67
C LEU A 253 5.25 14.91 -19.04
N SER A 254 5.72 13.74 -19.48
CA SER A 254 6.42 13.59 -20.77
C SER A 254 5.51 13.84 -21.98
N TYR A 255 4.19 13.68 -21.84
CA TYR A 255 3.24 13.95 -22.93
C TYR A 255 2.93 15.44 -23.10
N ARG A 256 2.93 16.22 -22.02
CA ARG A 256 2.65 17.67 -22.08
C ARG A 256 3.71 18.46 -22.84
N GLY A 257 4.89 17.87 -23.08
CA GLY A 257 5.95 18.45 -23.89
C GLY A 257 5.90 18.09 -25.38
N GLN A 258 4.99 17.19 -25.81
CA GLN A 258 4.84 16.78 -27.22
C GLN A 258 3.58 17.34 -27.90
N GLU A 259 2.75 18.10 -27.18
CA GLU A 259 1.59 18.83 -27.73
C GLU A 259 1.87 20.33 -28.05
N ILE A 260 3.13 20.72 -28.30
CA ILE A 260 3.47 22.09 -28.74
C ILE A 260 4.21 22.05 -30.07
#